data_AF-A0ABD5LZR8-F1
#
_entry.id   AF-A0ABD5LZR8-F1
#
_cell.length_a   1.000
_cell.length_b   1.000
_cell.length_c   1.000
_cell.angle_alpha   90.00
_cell.angle_beta   90.00
_cell.angle_gamma   90.00
#
_symmetry.space_group_name_H-M   'P 1'
#
loop_
_entity.id
_entity.type
_entity.pdbx_description
1 polymer ?
#
loop_
_entity_poly.entity_id
_entity_poly.type
_entity_poly.pdbx_seq_one_letter_code
_entity_poly.pdbx_strand_id
1 'polypeptide(L)' 'MKLKKLKWVHYFLNLYNPLFGKMKKTATFSSDIKFNSIVIFSTTALGDFMFNTPAIRAIRAHYPDAHITLVSSVKISY' A
#
# COMPACT_ATOMS: atom_id res chain seq x y z
N MET A 1 -34.28 2.46 8.92
CA MET A 1 -33.77 1.06 8.92
C MET A 1 -32.29 0.92 8.50
N LYS A 2 -31.43 1.96 8.59
CA LYS A 2 -30.01 1.89 8.15
C LYS A 2 -28.98 1.84 9.30
N LEU A 3 -29.28 2.45 10.45
CA LEU A 3 -28.35 2.58 11.58
C LEU A 3 -28.12 1.27 12.37
N LYS A 4 -29.14 0.41 12.47
CA LYS A 4 -29.04 -0.87 13.20
C LYS A 4 -28.08 -1.85 12.50
N LYS A 5 -28.08 -1.86 11.17
CA LYS A 5 -27.17 -2.68 10.36
C LYS A 5 -25.71 -2.23 10.52
N LEU A 6 -25.49 -0.91 10.50
CA LEU A 6 -24.15 -0.34 10.70
C LEU A 6 -23.57 -0.74 12.07
N LYS A 7 -24.37 -0.63 13.14
CA LYS A 7 -23.96 -1.04 14.50
C LYS A 7 -23.57 -2.52 14.58
N TRP A 8 -24.32 -3.40 13.91
CA TRP A 8 -24.01 -4.82 13.85
C TRP A 8 -22.72 -5.11 13.09
N VAL A 9 -22.48 -4.42 11.99
CA VAL A 9 -21.22 -4.52 11.22
C VAL A 9 -20.04 -4.08 12.08
N HIS A 10 -20.14 -2.95 12.79
CA HIS A 10 -19.08 -2.50 13.70
C HIS A 10 -18.82 -3.48 14.85
N TYR A 11 -19.88 -4.05 15.45
CA TYR A 11 -19.74 -5.02 16.53
C TYR A 11 -19.08 -6.33 16.05
N PHE A 12 -19.50 -6.83 14.88
CA PHE A 12 -18.92 -8.02 14.28
C PHE A 12 -17.46 -7.81 13.88
N LEU A 13 -17.13 -6.67 13.26
CA LEU A 13 -15.76 -6.30 12.93
C LEU A 13 -14.89 -6.20 14.18
N ASN A 14 -15.37 -5.56 15.26
CA ASN A 14 -14.61 -5.40 16.48
C ASN A 14 -14.37 -6.72 17.23
N LEU A 15 -15.29 -7.69 17.12
CA LEU A 15 -15.13 -9.02 17.70
C LEU A 15 -14.22 -9.92 16.84
N TYR A 16 -14.26 -9.78 15.52
CA TYR A 16 -13.48 -10.60 14.59
C TYR A 16 -12.02 -10.12 14.45
N ASN A 17 -11.78 -8.82 14.56
CA ASN A 17 -10.45 -8.21 14.44
C ASN A 17 -9.41 -8.74 15.46
N PRO A 18 -9.72 -8.97 16.77
CA PRO A 18 -8.75 -9.56 17.69
C PRO A 18 -8.51 -11.06 17.48
N LEU A 19 -9.48 -11.80 16.90
CA LEU A 19 -9.38 -13.24 16.69
C LEU A 19 -8.62 -13.62 15.40
N PHE A 20 -8.77 -12.85 14.32
CA PHE A 20 -8.11 -13.11 13.02
C PHE A 20 -7.11 -12.03 12.59
N GLY A 21 -7.18 -10.83 13.17
CA GLY A 21 -6.53 -9.63 12.68
C GLY A 21 -5.42 -9.12 13.59
N LYS A 22 -4.32 -9.86 13.72
CA LYS A 22 -3.02 -9.20 13.91
C LYS A 22 -2.63 -8.52 12.59
N MET A 23 -3.40 -7.54 12.14
CA MET A 23 -2.91 -6.58 11.15
C MET A 23 -1.70 -5.92 11.80
N LYS A 24 -0.52 -6.16 11.22
CA LYS A 24 0.76 -5.64 11.69
C LYS A 24 0.57 -4.21 12.19
N LYS A 25 0.94 -3.98 13.45
CA LYS A 25 0.83 -2.69 14.13
C LYS A 25 1.30 -1.61 13.14
N THR A 26 0.39 -0.73 12.74
CA THR A 26 0.65 0.39 11.81
C THR A 26 1.71 1.36 12.36
N ALA A 27 2.12 1.17 13.62
CA ALA A 27 3.27 1.79 14.28
C ALA A 27 4.65 1.41 13.68
N THR A 28 4.71 0.74 12.52
CA THR A 28 6.00 0.41 11.86
C THR A 28 6.44 1.49 10.86
N PHE A 29 5.70 2.59 10.70
CA PHE A 29 6.15 3.77 9.98
C PHE A 29 6.62 4.84 10.98
N SER A 30 7.72 4.57 11.68
CA SER A 30 8.47 5.65 12.34
C SER A 30 9.21 6.43 11.25
N SER A 31 9.17 7.76 11.31
CA SER A 31 9.89 8.67 10.42
C SER A 31 11.41 8.45 10.41
N ASP A 32 11.91 7.69 11.39
CA ASP A 32 13.32 7.43 11.60
C ASP A 32 13.80 6.19 10.82
N ILE A 33 12.88 5.45 10.19
CA ILE A 33 13.21 4.28 9.39
C ILE A 33 13.73 4.73 8.03
N LYS A 34 15.04 4.59 7.86
CA LYS A 34 15.71 4.77 6.57
C LYS A 34 15.57 3.48 5.76
N PHE A 35 14.88 3.55 4.63
CA PHE A 35 14.82 2.45 3.68
C PHE A 35 15.98 2.58 2.69
N ASN A 36 16.89 1.59 2.65
CA ASN A 36 17.99 1.58 1.67
C ASN A 36 17.53 1.13 0.28
N SER A 37 16.50 0.29 0.20
CA SER A 37 16.00 -0.27 -1.06
C SER A 37 14.48 -0.33 -1.07
N ILE A 38 13.86 0.18 -2.13
CA ILE A 38 12.41 0.20 -2.32
C ILE A 38 12.10 -0.49 -3.65
N VAL A 39 11.25 -1.51 -3.64
CA VAL A 39 10.82 -2.21 -4.85
C VAL A 39 9.36 -1.84 -5.15
N ILE A 40 9.11 -1.37 -6.36
CA ILE A 40 7.78 -0.98 -6.84
C ILE A 40 7.35 -2.01 -7.89
N PHE A 41 6.28 -2.75 -7.60
CA PHE A 41 5.70 -3.71 -8.53
C PHE A 41 4.55 -3.05 -9.29
N SER A 42 4.70 -2.92 -10.60
CA SER A 42 3.65 -2.47 -11.52
C SER A 42 3.34 -3.62 -12.47
N THR A 43 2.65 -4.63 -11.95
CA THR A 43 2.32 -5.86 -12.68
C THR A 43 1.14 -5.71 -13.63
N THR A 44 0.41 -4.59 -13.58
CA THR A 44 -0.71 -4.26 -14.46
C THR A 44 -0.26 -3.38 -15.64
N ALA A 45 -1.20 -3.03 -16.53
CA ALA A 45 -0.92 -2.30 -17.76
C ALA A 45 -0.09 -1.01 -17.53
N LEU A 46 0.67 -0.60 -18.55
CA LEU A 46 1.52 0.60 -18.51
C LEU A 46 0.79 1.88 -18.05
N GLY A 47 -0.52 1.97 -18.30
CA GLY A 47 -1.35 3.09 -17.85
C GLY A 47 -1.33 3.26 -16.33
N ASP A 48 -1.48 2.17 -15.56
CA ASP A 48 -1.45 2.21 -14.10
C ASP A 48 -0.08 2.64 -13.58
N PHE A 49 0.98 2.24 -14.28
CA PHE A 49 2.33 2.71 -13.98
C PHE A 49 2.46 4.23 -14.16
N MET A 50 1.99 4.76 -15.31
CA MET A 50 2.04 6.19 -15.58
C MET A 50 1.22 6.99 -14.55
N PHE A 51 0.02 6.53 -14.20
CA PHE A 51 -0.80 7.19 -13.18
C PHE A 51 -0.18 7.15 -11.77
N ASN A 52 0.66 6.16 -11.47
CA ASN A 52 1.37 6.07 -10.19
C ASN A 52 2.66 6.93 -10.13
N THR A 53 3.06 7.57 -11.23
CA THR A 53 4.27 8.42 -11.28
C THR A 53 4.33 9.50 -10.20
N PRO A 54 3.24 10.24 -9.87
CA PRO A 54 3.27 11.23 -8.80
C PRO A 54 3.56 10.61 -7.42
N ALA A 55 3.06 9.41 -7.17
CA ALA A 55 3.33 8.68 -5.93
C ALA A 55 4.79 8.20 -5.87
N ILE A 56 5.33 7.68 -6.98
CA ILE A 56 6.75 7.31 -7.10
C ILE A 56 7.64 8.54 -6.84
N ARG A 57 7.26 9.72 -7.38
CA ARG A 57 7.98 10.97 -7.15
C ARG A 57 7.97 11.38 -5.68
N ALA A 58 6.84 11.25 -4.99
CA ALA A 58 6.76 11.51 -3.56
C ALA A 58 7.68 10.56 -2.76
N ILE A 59 7.70 9.26 -3.10
CA ILE A 59 8.61 8.29 -2.48
C ILE A 59 10.08 8.69 -2.67
N ARG A 60 10.50 9.09 -3.87
CA ARG A 60 11.86 9.57 -4.12
C ARG A 60 12.19 10.84 -3.31
N ALA A 61 11.25 11.76 -3.15
CA ALA A 61 11.46 12.96 -2.35
C ALA A 61 11.62 12.65 -0.85
N HIS A 62 10.87 11.66 -0.34
CA HIS A 62 10.97 11.21 1.05
C HIS A 62 12.21 10.35 1.33
N TYR A 63 12.69 9.60 0.33
CA TYR A 63 13.85 8.71 0.45
C TYR A 63 14.86 8.98 -0.68
N PRO A 64 15.58 10.13 -0.64
CA PRO A 64 16.47 10.54 -1.72
C PRO A 64 17.58 9.52 -1.97
N ASP A 65 18.14 8.94 -0.90
CA ASP A 65 19.27 8.01 -0.95
C ASP A 65 18.87 6.54 -1.22
N ALA A 66 17.58 6.23 -1.26
CA ALA A 66 17.11 4.86 -1.45
C ALA A 66 17.32 4.38 -2.90
N HIS A 67 17.77 3.14 -3.06
CA HIS A 67 17.76 2.46 -4.35
C HIS A 67 16.32 2.05 -4.70
N ILE A 68 15.74 2.63 -5.76
CA ILE A 68 14.37 2.33 -6.17
C ILE A 68 14.41 1.41 -7.39
N THR A 69 13.91 0.19 -7.24
CA THR A 69 13.78 -0.79 -8.32
C THR A 69 12.33 -0.88 -8.77
N LEU A 70 12.07 -0.63 -10.04
CA LEU A 70 10.75 -0.81 -10.65
C LEU A 70 10.70 -2.16 -11.37
N VAL A 71 9.71 -2.97 -11.03
CA VAL A 71 9.40 -4.22 -11.73
C VAL A 71 8.08 -4.02 -12.47
N SER A 72 8.15 -3.91 -13.80
CA SER A 72 6.96 -3.84 -14.65
C SER A 72 6.76 -5.14 -15.42
N SER A 73 5.49 -5.49 -15.67
CA SER A 73 5.18 -6.56 -16.62
C SER A 73 5.30 -6.00 -18.04
N VAL A 74 6.17 -6.60 -18.85
CA VAL A 74 6.22 -6.32 -20.28
C VAL A 74 4.99 -6.97 -20.93
N LYS A 75 3.94 -6.18 -21.17
CA LYS A 75 2.87 -6.59 -22.07
C LYS A 75 3.32 -6.31 -23.51
N ILE A 76 3.93 -7.31 -24.16
CA ILE A 76 4.10 -7.31 -25.62
C ILE A 76 2.70 -7.44 -26.22
N SER A 77 2.13 -6.32 -26.67
CA SER A 77 0.96 -6.34 -27.55
C SER A 77 1.50 -6.62 -28.96
N TYR A 78 1.31 -7.85 -29.44
CA TYR A 78 1.44 -8.22 -30.85
C TYR A 78 0.34 -7.55 -31.69
#